data_AF-A0A9D5GNI8-F1
#
_entry.id   AF-A0A9D5GNI8-F1
#
_cell.length_a   1.000
_cell.length_b   1.000
_cell.length_c   1.000
_cell.angle_alpha   90.00
_cell.angle_beta   90.00
_cell.angle_gamma   90.00
#
_symmetry.space_group_name_H-M   'P 1'
#
loop_
_entity.id
_entity.type
_entity.pdbx_description
1 polymer ?
#
loop_
_entity_poly.entity_id
_entity_poly.type
_entity_poly.pdbx_seq_one_letter_code
_entity_poly.pdbx_strand_id
1 'polypeptide(L)'
;MNTMEILSRLEQVNFTTEQARVITEIIEDRQSELATKNDLKPLATKDGLQTEILKAKYDLVRWIVGALILNVGLVVGLVFALIKLFI
;
A
#
# COMPACT_ATOMS: atom_id res chain seq x y z
N MET A 1 14.98 -21.25 -15.58
CA MET A 1 14.16 -22.24 -16.29
C MET A 1 14.96 -22.65 -17.51
N ASN A 2 15.29 -23.93 -17.70
CA ASN A 2 16.20 -24.34 -18.77
C ASN A 2 15.40 -24.65 -20.05
N THR A 3 15.67 -23.93 -21.14
CA THR A 3 15.07 -24.07 -22.48
C THR A 3 15.02 -25.54 -22.94
N MET A 4 16.07 -26.31 -22.67
CA MET A 4 16.17 -27.73 -23.00
C MET A 4 15.13 -28.60 -22.29
N GLU A 5 14.77 -28.28 -21.04
CA GLU A 5 13.76 -29.03 -20.29
C GLU A 5 12.35 -28.79 -20.85
N ILE A 6 12.06 -27.58 -21.35
CA ILE A 6 10.77 -27.23 -21.96
C ILE A 6 10.61 -27.96 -23.29
N LEU A 7 11.65 -27.98 -24.12
CA LEU A 7 11.65 -28.68 -25.41
C LEU A 7 11.31 -30.17 -25.22
N SER A 8 11.99 -30.85 -24.28
CA SER A 8 11.72 -32.28 -24.01
C SER A 8 10.30 -32.54 -23.50
N ARG A 9 9.72 -31.61 -22.73
CA ARG A 9 8.33 -31.74 -22.27
C ARG A 9 7.33 -31.53 -23.41
N LEU A 10 7.61 -30.60 -24.33
CA LEU A 10 6.75 -30.33 -25.49
C LEU A 10 6.78 -31.49 -26.50
N GLU A 11 7.94 -32.09 -26.73
CA GLU A 11 8.06 -33.30 -27.55
C GLU A 11 7.26 -34.48 -26.96
N GLN A 12 7.22 -34.61 -25.63
CA GLN A 12 6.40 -35.63 -24.96
C GLN A 12 4.88 -35.42 -25.12
N VAL A 13 4.42 -34.19 -25.39
CA VAL A 13 3.01 -33.89 -25.74
C VAL A 13 2.77 -33.82 -27.25
N ASN A 14 3.58 -34.54 -28.04
CA ASN A 14 3.40 -34.74 -29.47
C ASN A 14 3.58 -33.46 -30.32
N PHE A 15 4.21 -32.41 -29.77
CA PHE A 15 4.66 -31.27 -30.55
C PHE A 15 5.95 -31.64 -31.29
N THR A 16 6.09 -31.15 -32.52
CA THR A 16 7.36 -31.30 -33.24
C THR A 16 8.42 -30.38 -32.63
N THR A 17 9.69 -30.76 -32.75
CA THR A 17 10.84 -29.96 -32.25
C THR A 17 10.79 -28.52 -32.75
N GLU A 18 10.35 -28.30 -33.99
CA GLU A 18 10.21 -26.97 -34.58
C GLU A 18 9.09 -26.15 -33.91
N GLN A 19 7.94 -26.76 -33.63
CA GLN A 19 6.84 -26.10 -32.92
C GLN A 19 7.23 -25.80 -31.47
N ALA A 20 7.95 -26.72 -30.81
CA ALA A 20 8.43 -26.54 -29.45
C ALA A 20 9.43 -25.37 -29.35
N ARG A 21 10.29 -25.22 -30.36
CA ARG A 21 11.25 -24.12 -30.46
C ARG A 21 10.54 -22.77 -30.60
N VAL A 22 9.57 -22.66 -31.51
CA VAL A 22 8.78 -21.43 -31.71
C VAL A 22 8.03 -21.02 -30.44
N ILE A 23 7.41 -21.98 -29.74
CA ILE A 23 6.72 -21.70 -28.47
C ILE A 23 7.70 -21.19 -27.41
N THR A 24 8.88 -21.79 -27.33
CA THR A 24 9.89 -21.40 -26.35
C THR A 24 10.45 -20.01 -26.64
N GLU A 25 10.71 -19.69 -27.90
CA GLU A 25 11.15 -18.35 -28.34
C GLU A 25 10.12 -17.27 -28.02
N ILE A 26 8.83 -17.52 -28.28
CA ILE A 26 7.74 -16.59 -27.93
C ILE A 26 7.63 -16.38 -26.41
N ILE A 27 7.85 -17.43 -25.61
CA ILE A 27 7.78 -17.33 -24.15
C ILE A 27 8.99 -16.58 -23.61
N GLU A 28 10.19 -16.83 -24.15
CA GLU A 28 11.43 -16.15 -23.75
C GLU A 28 11.38 -14.66 -24.08
N ASP A 29 10.89 -14.29 -25.27
CA ASP A 29 10.68 -12.91 -25.69
C ASP A 29 9.68 -12.17 -24.77
N ARG A 30 8.60 -12.86 -24.34
CA ARG A 30 7.61 -12.29 -23.41
C ARG A 30 7.99 -12.38 -21.95
N GLN A 31 8.98 -13.18 -21.54
CA GLN A 31 9.42 -13.23 -20.13
C GLN A 31 9.99 -11.88 -19.65
N SER A 32 10.54 -11.08 -20.56
CA SER A 32 11.00 -9.72 -20.24
C SER A 32 9.86 -8.75 -19.90
N GLU A 33 8.61 -9.04 -20.30
CA GLU A 33 7.43 -8.19 -20.05
C GLU A 33 6.52 -8.70 -18.92
N LEU A 34 6.77 -9.90 -18.38
CA LEU A 34 5.97 -10.42 -17.27
C LEU A 34 6.39 -9.76 -15.97
N ALA A 35 5.49 -8.98 -15.37
CA ALA A 35 5.65 -8.48 -14.00
C ALA A 35 5.99 -9.66 -13.08
N THR A 36 7.20 -9.63 -12.52
CA THR A 36 7.67 -10.65 -11.58
C THR A 36 6.92 -10.53 -10.27
N LYS A 37 6.89 -11.60 -9.47
CA LYS A 37 6.31 -11.54 -8.10
C LYS A 37 6.93 -10.43 -7.23
N ASN A 38 8.13 -9.96 -7.58
CA ASN A 38 8.78 -8.81 -6.94
C ASN A 38 8.11 -7.47 -7.28
N ASP A 39 7.50 -7.34 -8.46
CA ASP A 39 6.80 -6.12 -8.91
C ASP A 39 5.44 -5.95 -8.21
N LEU A 40 4.93 -7.01 -7.56
CA LEU A 40 3.73 -6.97 -6.71
C LEU A 40 4.02 -6.60 -5.25
N LYS A 41 5.29 -6.53 -4.82
CA LYS A 41 5.67 -6.10 -3.46
C LYS A 41 5.16 -4.70 -3.09
N PRO A 42 5.18 -3.67 -3.97
CA PRO A 42 4.62 -2.38 -3.61
C PRO A 42 3.11 -2.42 -3.35
N LEU A 43 2.36 -3.37 -3.94
CA LEU A 43 0.91 -3.53 -3.72
C LEU A 43 0.58 -4.21 -2.38
N ALA A 44 1.55 -4.84 -1.73
CA ALA A 44 1.41 -5.46 -0.42
C ALA A 44 1.71 -4.51 0.74
N THR A 45 1.82 -3.20 0.50
CA THR A 45 2.05 -2.18 1.53
C THR A 45 0.80 -1.89 2.37
N LYS A 46 0.26 -2.93 3.02
CA LYS A 46 -0.63 -2.74 4.19
C LYS A 46 0.04 -1.85 5.24
N ASP A 47 1.36 -1.91 5.35
CA ASP A 47 2.16 -1.16 6.33
C ASP A 47 2.15 0.36 6.07
N GLY A 48 2.13 0.78 4.80
CA GLY A 48 2.04 2.20 4.42
C GLY A 48 0.69 2.79 4.82
N LEU A 49 -0.39 2.09 4.47
CA LEU A 49 -1.76 2.49 4.82
C LEU A 49 -1.98 2.51 6.34
N GLN A 50 -1.47 1.53 7.08
CA GLN A 50 -1.58 1.53 8.54
C GLN A 50 -0.84 2.72 9.17
N THR A 51 0.31 3.09 8.64
CA THR A 51 1.10 4.23 9.12
C THR A 51 0.37 5.56 8.90
N GLU A 52 -0.22 5.76 7.72
CA GLU A 52 -1.00 6.96 7.42
C GLU A 52 -2.26 7.07 8.28
N ILE A 53 -2.96 5.94 8.49
CA ILE A 53 -4.14 5.88 9.38
C ILE A 53 -3.76 6.22 10.82
N LEU A 54 -2.64 5.68 11.32
CA LEU A 54 -2.16 5.96 12.68
C LEU A 54 -1.77 7.43 12.85
N LYS A 55 -1.08 8.01 11.85
CA LYS A 55 -0.74 9.43 11.84
C LYS A 55 -1.98 10.31 11.86
N ALA A 56 -2.97 10.01 11.01
CA ALA A 56 -4.23 10.76 10.98
C ALA A 56 -4.99 10.69 12.32
N LYS A 57 -5.05 9.50 12.95
CA LYS A 57 -5.65 9.35 14.28
C LYS A 57 -4.94 10.20 15.35
N TYR A 58 -3.61 10.20 15.34
CA TYR A 58 -2.82 11.00 16.27
C TYR A 58 -3.06 12.50 16.08
N ASP A 59 -3.03 12.99 14.84
CA ASP A 59 -3.25 14.40 14.54
C ASP A 59 -4.66 14.85 14.95
N LEU A 60 -5.67 14.02 14.72
CA LEU A 60 -7.04 14.28 15.19
C LEU A 60 -7.11 14.40 16.72
N VAL A 61 -6.53 13.45 17.45
CA VAL A 61 -6.52 13.49 18.93
C VAL A 61 -5.81 14.74 19.43
N ARG A 62 -4.65 15.08 18.86
CA ARG A 62 -3.89 16.28 19.23
C ARG A 62 -4.73 17.56 19.06
N TRP A 63 -5.44 17.70 17.95
CA TRP A 63 -6.31 18.85 17.70
C TRP A 63 -7.51 18.90 18.65
N ILE A 64 -8.14 17.76 18.93
CA ILE A 64 -9.27 17.67 19.88
C ILE A 64 -8.84 18.12 21.28
N VAL A 65 -7.67 17.66 21.76
CA VAL A 65 -7.13 18.08 23.06
C VAL A 65 -6.88 19.59 23.07
N GLY A 66 -6.29 20.16 22.02
CA GLY A 66 -6.08 21.60 21.90
C GLY A 66 -7.39 22.40 21.94
N ALA A 67 -8.41 21.95 21.22
CA ALA A 67 -9.73 22.59 21.21
C ALA A 67 -10.45 22.50 22.57
N LEU A 68 -10.31 21.38 23.28
CA LEU A 68 -10.88 21.21 24.63
C LEU A 68 -10.26 22.19 25.63
N ILE A 69 -8.93 22.32 25.63
CA ILE A 69 -8.22 23.26 26.51
C ILE A 69 -8.66 24.70 26.22
N LEU A 70 -8.79 25.06 24.94
CA LEU A 70 -9.27 26.39 24.54
C LEU A 70 -10.69 26.65 25.04
N ASN A 71 -11.61 25.70 24.86
CA ASN A 71 -13.00 25.83 25.33
C ASN A 71 -13.08 26.00 26.85
N VAL A 72 -12.31 25.23 27.62
CA VAL A 72 -12.26 25.37 29.09
C VAL A 72 -11.77 26.78 29.47
N GLY A 73 -10.69 27.25 28.84
CA GLY A 73 -10.18 28.61 29.08
C GLY A 73 -11.21 29.69 28.76
N LEU A 74 -11.98 29.52 27.68
CA LEU A 74 -13.01 30.47 27.26
C LEU A 74 -14.16 30.51 28.28
N VAL A 75 -14.65 29.36 28.75
CA VAL A 75 -15.68 29.28 29.79
C VAL A 75 -15.21 29.91 31.09
N VAL A 76 -14.00 29.59 31.54
CA VAL A 76 -13.42 30.17 32.76
C VAL A 76 -13.28 31.68 32.63
N GLY A 77 -12.81 32.18 31.48
CA GLY A 77 -12.67 33.60 31.21
C GLY A 77 -14.02 34.34 31.23
N LEU A 78 -15.07 33.75 30.64
CA LEU A 78 -16.42 34.32 30.65
C LEU A 78 -17.00 34.36 32.07
N VAL A 79 -16.85 33.28 32.84
CA VAL A 79 -17.31 33.24 34.24
C VAL A 79 -16.60 34.29 35.08
N PHE A 80 -15.28 34.43 34.93
CA PHE A 80 -14.51 35.46 35.62
C PHE A 80 -14.96 36.87 35.24
N ALA A 81 -15.17 37.13 33.94
CA ALA A 81 -15.64 38.43 33.46
C ALA A 81 -17.03 38.77 34.01
N LEU A 82 -17.94 37.79 34.07
CA LEU A 82 -19.26 37.96 34.67
C LEU A 82 -19.16 38.30 36.16
N ILE A 83 -18.37 37.55 36.94
CA ILE A 83 -18.17 37.83 38.38
C ILE A 83 -17.66 39.27 38.58
N LYS A 84 -16.68 39.70 37.78
CA LYS A 84 -16.14 41.06 37.85
C LYS A 84 -17.14 42.15 37.46
N LEU A 85 -18.16 41.85 36.66
CA LEU A 85 -19.19 42.82 36.27
C LEU A 85 -20.23 43.04 37.37
N PHE A 86 -20.47 42.03 38.22
CA PHE A 86 -21.48 42.06 39.28
C PHE A 86 -20.93 42.36 40.69
N ILE A 87 -19.61 42.48 40.84
CA ILE A 87 -18.90 42.91 42.06
C ILE A 87 -18.34 44.30 41.82
#